data_AF-W7YJY8-F1
#
_entry.id   AF-W7YJY8-F1
#
_cell.length_a   1.000
_cell.length_b   1.000
_cell.length_c   1.000
_cell.angle_alpha   90.00
_cell.angle_beta   90.00
_cell.angle_gamma   90.00
#
_symmetry.space_group_name_H-M   'P 1'
#
loop_
_entity.id
_entity.type
_entity.pdbx_description
1 polymer ?
#
loop_
_entity_poly.entity_id
_entity_poly.type
_entity_poly.pdbx_seq_one_letter_code
_entity_poly.pdbx_strand_id
1 'polypeptide(L)'
;MGLKSTLQRYFKGDPILWGVIAVLAAVSLLAVYSSTGSLAYKYQGGNTYYYMLKHFVFLLVGITVIWAIHQMDYRMFAKYATLALWVSIGLLLITLVTGMSLNQASRWLTVPGIGISFQPSELAKLALIMYIARTLARNQDDKHGAKEAFKPL
;
A
#
# COMPACT_ATOMS: atom_id res chain seq x y z
N MET A 1 -29.89 -12.96 -16.47
CA MET A 1 -28.90 -12.86 -15.37
C MET A 1 -28.69 -11.38 -15.09
N GLY A 2 -29.21 -10.83 -13.98
CA GLY A 2 -29.30 -9.38 -13.78
C GLY A 2 -27.94 -8.73 -13.48
N LEU A 3 -27.74 -7.49 -13.91
CA LEU A 3 -26.50 -6.71 -13.73
C LEU A 3 -25.99 -6.75 -12.27
N LYS A 4 -26.90 -6.74 -11.28
CA LYS A 4 -26.59 -6.90 -9.85
C LYS A 4 -25.90 -8.22 -9.51
N SER A 5 -26.33 -9.33 -10.12
CA SER A 5 -25.79 -10.67 -9.85
C SER A 5 -24.38 -10.86 -10.42
N THR A 6 -24.07 -10.21 -11.54
CA THR A 6 -22.71 -10.22 -12.13
C THR A 6 -21.78 -9.33 -11.30
N LEU A 7 -22.25 -8.15 -10.88
CA LEU A 7 -21.47 -7.24 -10.02
C LEU A 7 -21.11 -7.87 -8.66
N GLN A 8 -22.05 -8.55 -7.99
CA GLN A 8 -21.78 -9.27 -6.73
C GLN A 8 -20.83 -10.45 -6.89
N ARG A 9 -20.74 -11.06 -8.08
CA ARG A 9 -19.88 -12.22 -8.33
C ARG A 9 -18.41 -11.83 -8.52
N TYR A 10 -18.14 -10.67 -9.11
CA TYR A 10 -16.79 -10.14 -9.33
C TYR A 10 -16.30 -9.22 -8.20
N PHE A 11 -17.21 -8.45 -7.59
CA PHE A 11 -16.97 -7.67 -6.39
C PHE A 11 -17.60 -8.39 -5.19
N LYS A 12 -17.03 -9.53 -4.80
CA LYS A 12 -17.42 -10.27 -3.59
C LYS A 12 -17.01 -9.52 -2.30
N GLY A 13 -17.51 -8.31 -2.10
CA GLY A 13 -17.16 -7.44 -0.98
C GLY A 13 -18.28 -6.46 -0.64
N ASP A 14 -18.07 -5.63 0.37
CA ASP A 14 -19.03 -4.62 0.77
C ASP A 14 -19.12 -3.51 -0.31
N PRO A 15 -20.28 -3.32 -0.97
CA PRO A 15 -20.46 -2.29 -1.98
C PRO A 15 -20.25 -0.86 -1.43
N ILE A 16 -20.43 -0.66 -0.12
CA ILE A 16 -20.19 0.62 0.54
C ILE A 16 -18.70 0.94 0.52
N LEU A 17 -17.83 -0.03 0.80
CA LEU A 17 -16.38 0.16 0.76
C LEU A 17 -15.90 0.57 -0.64
N TRP A 18 -16.45 -0.05 -1.69
CA TRP A 18 -16.15 0.35 -3.08
C TRP A 18 -16.64 1.76 -3.39
N GLY A 19 -17.80 2.17 -2.87
CA GLY A 19 -18.27 3.55 -2.94
C GLY A 19 -17.32 4.54 -2.27
N VAL A 20 -16.85 4.23 -1.07
CA VAL A 20 -15.88 5.07 -0.33
C VAL A 20 -14.57 5.19 -1.10
N ILE A 21 -14.03 4.10 -1.64
CA ILE A 21 -12.81 4.10 -2.46
C ILE A 21 -12.99 5.01 -3.69
N ALA A 22 -14.12 4.92 -4.38
CA ALA A 22 -14.40 5.74 -5.55
C ALA A 22 -14.48 7.25 -5.22
N VAL A 23 -15.13 7.60 -4.10
CA VAL A 23 -15.21 9.00 -3.64
C VAL A 23 -13.83 9.52 -3.25
N LEU A 24 -13.05 8.77 -2.48
CA LEU A 24 -11.69 9.17 -2.09
C LEU A 24 -10.76 9.29 -3.30
N ALA A 25 -10.90 8.41 -4.28
CA ALA A 25 -10.18 8.49 -5.55
C ALA A 25 -10.51 9.76 -6.33
N ALA A 26 -11.79 10.11 -6.44
CA ALA A 26 -12.24 11.34 -7.11
C ALA A 26 -11.71 12.59 -6.39
N VAL A 27 -11.82 12.64 -5.06
CA VAL A 27 -11.27 13.74 -4.24
C VAL A 27 -9.76 13.85 -4.41
N SER A 28 -9.05 12.71 -4.45
CA SER A 28 -7.60 12.68 -4.68
C SER A 28 -7.21 13.28 -6.03
N LEU A 29 -7.92 12.95 -7.11
CA LEU A 29 -7.67 13.53 -8.44
C LEU A 29 -7.91 15.04 -8.45
N LEU A 30 -8.99 15.51 -7.83
CA LEU A 30 -9.29 16.94 -7.72
C LEU A 30 -8.22 17.69 -6.91
N ALA A 31 -7.76 17.11 -5.80
CA ALA A 31 -6.72 17.68 -4.97
C ALA A 31 -5.37 17.78 -5.71
N VAL A 32 -5.01 16.75 -6.49
CA VAL A 32 -3.78 16.77 -7.31
C VAL A 32 -3.90 17.79 -8.43
N TYR A 33 -5.03 17.84 -9.13
CA TYR A 33 -5.25 18.84 -10.18
C TYR A 33 -5.15 20.27 -9.63
N SER A 34 -5.76 20.52 -8.47
CA SER A 34 -5.72 21.84 -7.82
C SER A 34 -4.34 22.25 -7.31
N SER A 35 -3.56 21.31 -6.77
CA SER A 35 -2.25 21.61 -6.16
C SER A 35 -1.09 21.64 -7.16
N THR A 36 -1.24 20.99 -8.31
CA THR A 36 -0.13 20.86 -9.28
C THR A 36 0.02 22.06 -10.22
N GLY A 37 -0.89 23.04 -10.18
CA GLY A 37 -0.80 24.25 -11.01
C GLY A 37 0.52 25.03 -10.82
N SER A 38 1.03 25.10 -9.59
CA SER A 38 2.31 25.78 -9.29
C SER A 38 3.54 24.99 -9.75
N LEU A 39 3.51 23.66 -9.63
CA LEU A 39 4.60 22.76 -10.04
C LEU A 39 4.68 22.64 -11.56
N ALA A 40 3.52 22.56 -12.22
CA ALA A 40 3.41 22.51 -13.68
C ALA A 40 3.92 23.79 -14.34
N TYR A 41 3.60 24.95 -13.76
CA TYR A 41 4.10 26.25 -14.24
C TYR A 41 5.64 26.35 -14.13
N LYS A 42 6.23 25.75 -13.08
CA LYS A 42 7.66 25.86 -12.79
C LYS A 42 8.55 24.85 -13.52
N TYR A 43 8.07 23.64 -13.81
CA TYR A 43 8.89 22.54 -14.35
C TYR A 43 8.41 21.96 -15.68
N GLN A 44 7.20 22.27 -16.14
CA GLN A 44 6.63 21.71 -17.37
C GLN A 44 5.86 22.76 -18.22
N GLY A 45 6.27 24.02 -18.15
CA GLY A 45 5.70 25.09 -18.98
C GLY A 45 4.20 25.34 -18.80
N GLY A 46 3.63 24.97 -17.64
CA GLY A 46 2.20 25.11 -17.34
C GLY A 46 1.36 23.86 -17.66
N ASN A 47 1.95 22.76 -18.13
CA ASN A 47 1.20 21.57 -18.50
C ASN A 47 0.83 20.68 -17.29
N THR A 48 -0.22 21.08 -16.56
CA THR A 48 -0.77 20.35 -15.39
C THR A 48 -1.27 18.95 -15.75
N TYR A 49 -1.58 18.69 -17.02
CA TYR A 49 -2.08 17.41 -17.49
C TYR A 49 -1.10 16.26 -17.28
N TYR A 50 0.21 16.51 -17.38
CA TYR A 50 1.23 15.47 -17.20
C TYR A 50 1.19 14.84 -15.81
N TYR A 51 1.14 15.66 -14.75
CA TYR A 51 1.10 15.18 -13.38
C TYR A 51 -0.24 14.55 -13.03
N MET A 52 -1.34 15.09 -13.56
CA MET A 52 -2.67 14.51 -13.41
C MET A 52 -2.74 13.12 -14.06
N LEU A 53 -2.23 12.95 -15.29
CA LEU A 53 -2.21 11.67 -15.98
C LEU A 53 -1.35 10.64 -15.24
N LYS A 54 -0.17 11.06 -14.76
CA LYS A 54 0.69 10.20 -13.95
C LYS A 54 -0.02 9.73 -12.67
N HIS A 55 -0.68 10.64 -11.95
CA HIS A 55 -1.46 10.30 -10.76
C HIS A 55 -2.63 9.38 -11.06
N PHE A 56 -3.35 9.63 -12.16
CA PHE A 56 -4.44 8.79 -12.62
C PHE A 56 -3.98 7.35 -12.91
N VAL A 57 -2.82 7.16 -13.56
CA VAL A 57 -2.24 5.84 -13.77
C VAL A 57 -1.91 5.14 -12.44
N PHE A 58 -1.30 5.85 -11.48
CA PHE A 58 -1.05 5.27 -10.15
C PHE A 58 -2.32 4.88 -9.42
N LEU A 59 -3.38 5.68 -9.57
CA LEU A 59 -4.68 5.40 -8.98
C LEU A 59 -5.32 4.14 -9.59
N LEU A 60 -5.26 3.98 -10.92
CA LEU A 60 -5.72 2.77 -11.60
C LEU A 60 -4.93 1.52 -11.17
N VAL A 61 -3.61 1.63 -11.05
CA VAL A 61 -2.76 0.54 -10.55
C VAL A 61 -3.15 0.18 -9.12
N GLY A 62 -3.35 1.19 -8.26
CA GLY A 62 -3.78 0.99 -6.87
C GLY A 62 -5.14 0.28 -6.77
N ILE A 63 -6.14 0.70 -7.54
CA ILE A 63 -7.46 0.04 -7.59
C ILE A 63 -7.33 -1.40 -8.08
N THR A 64 -6.49 -1.64 -9.08
CA THR A 64 -6.22 -3.00 -9.59
C THR A 64 -5.60 -3.89 -8.52
N VAL A 65 -4.65 -3.35 -7.74
CA VAL A 65 -4.02 -4.05 -6.61
C VAL A 65 -5.05 -4.36 -5.53
N ILE A 66 -5.92 -3.41 -5.16
CA ILE A 66 -7.01 -3.63 -4.19
C ILE A 66 -7.91 -4.77 -4.67
N TRP A 67 -8.34 -4.74 -5.93
CA TRP A 67 -9.18 -5.79 -6.51
C TRP A 67 -8.47 -7.15 -6.48
N ALA A 68 -7.20 -7.23 -6.85
CA ALA A 68 -6.44 -8.47 -6.85
C ALA A 68 -6.31 -9.05 -5.42
N ILE A 69 -5.92 -8.22 -4.44
CA ILE A 69 -5.76 -8.59 -3.03
C ILE A 69 -7.09 -9.07 -2.45
N HIS A 70 -8.19 -8.40 -2.77
CA HIS A 70 -9.53 -8.74 -2.29
C HIS A 70 -9.96 -10.16 -2.69
N GLN A 71 -9.48 -10.68 -3.83
CA GLN A 71 -9.77 -12.04 -4.27
C GLN A 71 -8.92 -13.11 -3.57
N MET A 72 -7.89 -12.72 -2.81
CA MET A 72 -7.01 -13.65 -2.11
C MET A 72 -7.60 -14.07 -0.75
N ASP A 73 -7.38 -15.33 -0.37
CA ASP A 73 -7.76 -15.82 0.95
C ASP A 73 -6.94 -15.11 2.04
N TYR A 74 -7.62 -14.54 3.03
CA TYR A 74 -7.00 -13.83 4.13
C TYR A 74 -5.99 -14.69 4.93
N ARG A 75 -6.17 -16.01 4.94
CA ARG A 75 -5.25 -16.96 5.60
C ARG A 75 -3.85 -16.93 5.02
N MET A 76 -3.72 -16.56 3.74
CA MET A 76 -2.42 -16.41 3.08
C MET A 76 -1.60 -15.29 3.72
N PHE A 77 -2.23 -14.17 4.08
CA PHE A 77 -1.53 -13.06 4.77
C PHE A 77 -0.95 -13.51 6.10
N ALA A 78 -1.72 -14.27 6.89
CA ALA A 78 -1.24 -14.82 8.16
C ALA A 78 -0.07 -15.80 7.95
N LYS A 79 -0.08 -16.61 6.89
CA LYS A 79 1.03 -17.53 6.57
C LYS A 79 2.33 -16.79 6.25
N TYR A 80 2.25 -15.72 5.46
CA TYR A 80 3.43 -14.97 5.01
C TYR A 80 3.83 -13.81 5.92
N ALA A 81 3.07 -13.51 6.97
CA ALA A 81 3.30 -12.35 7.83
C ALA A 81 4.73 -12.26 8.39
N THR A 82 5.29 -13.37 8.91
CA THR A 82 6.66 -13.38 9.44
C THR A 82 7.71 -13.19 8.34
N LEU A 83 7.53 -13.81 7.18
CA LEU A 83 8.44 -13.61 6.04
C LEU A 83 8.39 -12.15 5.56
N ALA A 84 7.19 -11.59 5.41
CA ALA A 84 6.98 -10.20 5.02
C ALA A 84 7.63 -9.23 6.01
N LEU A 85 7.62 -9.53 7.31
CA LEU A 85 8.28 -8.72 8.32
C LEU A 85 9.81 -8.76 8.17
N TRP A 86 10.41 -9.94 8.03
CA TRP A 86 11.86 -10.07 7.81
C TRP A 86 12.32 -9.41 6.51
N VAL A 87 11.56 -9.57 5.43
CA VAL A 87 11.84 -8.87 4.16
C VAL A 87 11.75 -7.35 4.35
N SER A 88 10.75 -6.87 5.09
CA SER A 88 10.59 -5.43 5.38
C SER A 88 11.75 -4.89 6.21
N ILE A 89 12.21 -5.63 7.22
CA ILE A 89 13.39 -5.27 8.02
C ILE A 89 14.63 -5.19 7.12
N GLY A 90 14.85 -6.20 6.27
CA GLY A 90 15.95 -6.19 5.30
C GLY A 90 15.91 -4.98 4.37
N LEU A 91 14.74 -4.66 3.80
CA LEU A 91 14.56 -3.48 2.95
C LEU A 91 14.78 -2.18 3.71
N LEU A 92 14.36 -2.09 4.97
CA LEU A 92 14.61 -0.93 5.83
C LEU A 92 16.10 -0.72 6.09
N LEU A 93 16.84 -1.80 6.36
CA LEU A 93 18.30 -1.75 6.52
C LEU A 93 18.98 -1.31 5.22
N ILE A 94 18.54 -1.83 4.07
CA ILE A 94 19.05 -1.40 2.76
C ILE A 94 18.77 0.10 2.56
N THR A 95 17.55 0.59 2.81
CA THR A 95 17.28 2.04 2.71
C THR A 95 18.11 2.87 3.65
N LEU A 96 18.42 2.37 4.84
CA LEU A 96 19.23 3.10 5.79
C LEU A 96 20.63 3.35 5.22
N VAL A 97 21.23 2.32 4.59
CA VAL A 97 22.56 2.43 3.98
C VAL A 97 22.53 3.23 2.67
N THR A 98 21.58 2.95 1.77
CA THR A 98 21.53 3.58 0.43
C THR A 98 20.92 4.99 0.45
N GLY A 99 20.04 5.27 1.41
CA GLY A 99 19.36 6.56 1.56
C GLY A 99 20.28 7.68 2.06
N MET A 100 21.36 7.32 2.77
CA MET A 100 22.39 8.26 3.21
C MET A 100 23.26 8.77 2.05
N SER A 101 23.43 8.00 0.96
CA SER A 101 24.38 8.33 -0.11
C SER A 101 23.80 9.19 -1.24
N LEU A 102 22.48 9.15 -1.50
CA LEU A 102 21.92 9.80 -2.70
C LEU A 102 21.51 11.27 -2.55
N ASN A 103 21.01 11.72 -1.39
CA ASN A 103 20.48 13.09 -1.22
C ASN A 103 20.10 13.43 0.24
N GLN A 104 21.01 13.25 1.20
CA GLN A 104 20.80 13.67 2.61
C GLN A 104 19.51 13.12 3.27
N ALA A 105 19.37 11.79 3.34
CA ALA A 105 18.25 11.03 3.92
C ALA A 105 17.06 10.74 2.97
N SER A 106 17.35 10.13 1.81
CA SER A 106 16.30 9.55 0.99
C SER A 106 15.68 8.33 1.68
N ARG A 107 14.42 8.44 2.12
CA ARG A 107 13.61 7.33 2.67
C ARG A 107 13.01 6.41 1.60
N TRP A 108 13.44 6.59 0.34
CA TRP A 108 12.87 5.96 -0.84
C TRP A 108 13.93 5.16 -1.58
N LEU A 109 13.59 3.94 -1.98
CA LEU A 109 14.35 3.13 -2.92
C LEU A 109 13.80 3.34 -4.32
N THR A 110 14.61 3.85 -5.23
CA THR A 110 14.24 3.85 -6.64
C THR A 110 14.55 2.47 -7.22
N VAL A 111 13.52 1.80 -7.74
CA VAL A 111 13.68 0.48 -8.37
C VAL A 111 14.50 0.67 -9.66
N PRO A 112 15.67 0.01 -9.78
CA PRO A 112 16.50 0.12 -10.97
C PRO A 112 15.73 -0.32 -12.23
N GLY A 113 15.87 0.42 -13.34
CA GLY A 113 15.27 0.09 -14.64
C GLY A 113 13.83 0.57 -14.86
N ILE A 114 13.02 0.75 -13.82
CA ILE A 114 11.62 1.21 -13.94
C ILE A 114 11.45 2.68 -13.51
N GLY A 115 12.38 3.22 -12.71
CA GLY A 115 12.35 4.62 -12.27
C GLY A 115 11.21 4.95 -11.31
N ILE A 116 10.53 3.93 -10.75
CA ILE A 116 9.52 4.08 -9.71
C ILE A 116 10.22 4.06 -8.35
N SER A 117 9.85 5.00 -7.49
CA SER A 117 10.30 5.05 -6.11
C SER A 117 9.34 4.25 -5.21
N PHE A 118 9.90 3.38 -4.38
CA PHE A 118 9.21 2.56 -3.41
C PHE A 118 9.68 2.92 -2.00
N GLN A 119 8.74 3.04 -1.06
CA GLN A 119 9.03 3.37 0.32
C GLN A 119 8.89 2.11 1.19
N PRO A 120 10.00 1.52 1.68
CA PRO A 120 9.95 0.28 2.46
C PRO A 120 9.14 0.37 3.74
N SER A 121 9.01 1.55 4.34
CA SER A 121 8.21 1.72 5.55
C SER A 121 6.71 1.53 5.33
N GLU A 122 6.20 1.70 4.10
CA GLU A 122 4.81 1.34 3.78
C GLU A 122 4.59 -0.18 3.88
N LEU A 123 5.51 -0.97 3.33
CA LEU A 123 5.48 -2.43 3.46
C LEU A 123 5.68 -2.87 4.91
N ALA A 124 6.62 -2.24 5.63
CA ALA A 124 6.91 -2.58 7.02
C ALA A 124 5.70 -2.38 7.94
N LYS A 125 4.94 -1.29 7.77
CA LYS A 125 3.70 -1.06 8.53
C LYS A 125 2.69 -2.20 8.30
N LEU A 126 2.46 -2.58 7.05
CA LEU A 126 1.53 -3.67 6.71
C LEU A 126 2.03 -5.01 7.25
N ALA A 127 3.32 -5.32 7.06
CA ALA A 127 3.94 -6.55 7.53
C ALA A 127 3.87 -6.68 9.06
N LEU A 128 4.10 -5.57 9.78
CA LEU A 128 4.00 -5.52 11.23
C LEU A 128 2.56 -5.76 11.71
N ILE A 129 1.57 -5.10 11.10
CA ILE A 129 0.15 -5.31 11.43
C ILE A 129 -0.23 -6.78 11.22
N MET A 130 0.15 -7.36 10.07
CA MET A 130 -0.12 -8.77 9.78
C MET A 130 0.56 -9.71 10.78
N TYR A 131 1.81 -9.43 11.15
CA TYR A 131 2.56 -10.24 12.10
C TYR A 131 1.93 -10.20 13.49
N ILE A 132 1.63 -8.99 14.00
CA ILE A 132 0.99 -8.82 15.31
C ILE A 132 -0.38 -9.50 15.32
N ALA A 133 -1.21 -9.28 14.30
CA ALA A 133 -2.53 -9.91 14.21
C ALA A 133 -2.43 -11.43 14.22
N ARG A 134 -1.47 -12.02 13.47
CA ARG A 134 -1.21 -13.46 13.46
C ARG A 134 -0.78 -13.98 14.84
N THR A 135 0.17 -13.30 15.49
CA THR A 135 0.73 -13.72 16.78
C THR A 135 -0.33 -13.65 17.88
N LEU A 136 -1.13 -12.58 17.92
CA LEU A 136 -2.23 -12.44 18.85
C LEU A 136 -3.31 -13.50 18.63
N ALA A 137 -3.71 -13.75 17.37
CA ALA A 137 -4.69 -14.78 17.04
C ALA A 137 -4.24 -16.19 17.44
N ARG A 138 -2.94 -16.49 17.38
CA ARG A 138 -2.40 -17.80 17.77
C ARG A 138 -2.34 -18.00 19.29
N ASN A 139 -2.12 -16.92 20.04
CA ASN A 139 -1.96 -16.96 21.50
C ASN A 139 -3.25 -16.59 22.24
N GLN A 140 -4.39 -16.49 21.53
CA GLN A 140 -5.66 -16.03 22.08
C GLN A 140 -6.24 -16.99 23.13
N ASP A 141 -5.95 -18.28 23.03
CA ASP A 141 -6.48 -19.32 23.93
C ASP A 141 -5.58 -19.60 25.14
N ASP A 142 -4.40 -18.98 25.21
CA ASP A 142 -3.47 -19.18 26.31
C ASP A 142 -3.74 -18.19 27.45
N LYS A 143 -3.93 -18.70 28.68
CA LYS A 143 -4.18 -17.90 29.89
C LYS A 143 -3.02 -16.96 30.22
N HIS A 144 -1.85 -17.14 29.61
CA HIS A 144 -0.69 -16.23 29.67
C HIS A 144 -0.30 -15.66 28.29
N GLY A 145 -1.15 -15.84 27.28
CA GLY A 145 -0.88 -15.59 25.87
C GLY A 145 -0.50 -14.15 25.52
N ALA A 146 -0.95 -13.17 26.31
CA ALA A 146 -0.54 -11.78 26.13
C ALA A 146 0.98 -11.59 26.37
N LYS A 147 1.54 -12.19 27.44
CA LYS A 147 2.98 -12.09 27.72
C LYS A 147 3.81 -12.88 26.73
N GLU A 148 3.29 -14.01 26.25
CA GLU A 148 3.96 -14.84 25.25
C GLU A 148 3.92 -14.23 23.84
N ALA A 149 2.86 -13.48 23.52
CA ALA A 149 2.73 -12.78 22.23
C ALA A 149 3.73 -11.65 22.04
N PHE A 150 4.23 -11.05 23.13
CA PHE A 150 5.24 -9.99 23.10
C PHE A 150 6.66 -10.49 23.31
N LYS A 151 6.90 -11.81 23.39
CA LYS A 151 8.27 -12.32 23.34
C LYS A 151 8.90 -11.90 22.00
N PRO A 152 10.11 -11.31 22.00
CA PRO A 152 10.79 -10.94 20.76
C PRO A 152 11.03 -12.19 19.89
N LEU A 153 11.01 -11.97 18.57
CA LEU A 153 11.22 -12.96 17.50
C LEU A 153 12.44 -13.87 17.74
#